data_AF-A0A9P5U6I8-F1
#
_entry.id   AF-A0A9P5U6I8-F1
#
_cell.length_a   1.000
_cell.length_b   1.000
_cell.length_c   1.000
_cell.angle_alpha   90.00
_cell.angle_beta   90.00
_cell.angle_gamma   90.00
#
_symmetry.space_group_name_H-M   'P 1'
#
loop_
_entity.id
_entity.type
_entity.pdbx_description
1 polymer ?
#
loop_
_entity_poly.entity_id
_entity_poly.type
_entity_poly.pdbx_seq_one_letter_code
_entity_poly.pdbx_strand_id
1 'polypeptide(L)'
;MDSLGFQHTQTVDLLGKYLQLVAKDKKKATISKLPAGRALKVPQQPNDLDCGVYCSHFARIFVEKAEYLINASNARSTNEVERDWGGAQLKGFREEFG
;
A
#
# COMPACT_ATOMS: atom_id res chain seq x y z
N MET A 1 0.53 2.27 -1.02
CA MET A 1 -0.49 1.79 -1.98
C MET A 1 -1.43 2.97 -2.18
N ASP A 2 -1.77 3.30 -3.41
CA ASP A 2 -2.62 4.45 -3.74
C ASP A 2 -3.37 4.16 -5.04
N SER A 3 -4.71 4.19 -4.99
CA SER A 3 -5.57 3.94 -6.15
C SER A 3 -5.61 5.10 -7.15
N LEU A 4 -5.16 6.29 -6.78
CA LEU A 4 -5.00 7.44 -7.69
C LEU A 4 -3.59 7.47 -8.33
N GLY A 5 -2.68 6.62 -7.86
CA GLY A 5 -1.34 6.48 -8.45
C GLY A 5 -0.32 7.54 -8.04
N PHE A 6 -0.58 8.36 -7.01
CA PHE A 6 0.40 9.33 -6.55
C PHE A 6 1.57 8.68 -5.81
N GLN A 7 2.70 9.39 -5.82
CA GLN A 7 3.88 9.04 -5.03
C GLN A 7 3.88 9.83 -3.73
N HIS A 8 4.12 9.15 -2.61
CA HIS A 8 4.01 9.72 -1.26
C HIS A 8 5.36 9.84 -0.56
N THR A 9 6.37 10.41 -1.23
CA THR A 9 7.76 10.49 -0.73
C THR A 9 7.86 11.23 0.60
N GLN A 10 7.19 12.38 0.73
CA GLN A 10 7.18 13.17 1.97
C GLN A 10 6.57 12.40 3.14
N THR A 11 5.48 11.67 2.91
CA THR A 11 4.83 10.83 3.92
C THR A 11 5.73 9.69 4.36
N VAL A 12 6.43 9.05 3.41
CA VAL A 12 7.42 7.99 3.71
C VAL A 12 8.55 8.53 4.58
N ASP A 13 9.10 9.71 4.26
CA ASP A 13 10.18 10.33 5.04
C ASP A 13 9.73 10.67 6.46
N LEU A 14 8.51 11.19 6.61
CA LEU A 14 7.93 11.50 7.92
C LEU A 14 7.77 10.23 8.77
N LEU A 15 7.24 9.15 8.19
CA LEU A 15 7.12 7.86 8.87
C LEU A 15 8.48 7.27 9.21
N GLY A 16 9.48 7.42 8.34
CA GLY A 16 10.85 6.99 8.62
C GLY A 16 11.46 7.69 9.83
N LYS A 17 11.28 9.02 9.92
CA LYS A 17 11.72 9.82 11.08
C LYS A 17 10.99 9.40 12.35
N TYR A 18 9.68 9.19 12.27
CA TYR A 18 8.89 8.67 13.39
C TYR A 18 9.44 7.32 13.89
N LEU A 19 9.75 6.39 12.99
CA LEU A 19 10.33 5.09 13.36
C LEU A 19 11.70 5.22 14.03
N GLN A 20 12.56 6.17 13.61
CA GLN A 20 13.82 6.46 14.28
C GLN A 20 13.61 6.94 15.72
N LEU A 21 12.64 7.82 15.94
CA LEU A 21 12.28 8.30 17.28
C LEU A 21 11.78 7.15 18.17
N VAL A 22 10.91 6.29 17.64
CA VAL A 22 10.41 5.11 18.34
C VAL A 22 11.55 4.12 18.67
N ALA A 23 12.50 3.91 17.76
CA ALA A 23 13.65 3.04 18.01
C ALA A 23 14.57 3.58 19.12
N LYS A 24 14.81 4.90 19.13
CA LYS A 24 15.57 5.57 20.18
C LYS A 24 14.89 5.42 21.54
N ASP A 25 13.59 5.65 21.59
CA ASP A 25 12.78 5.58 22.81
C ASP A 25 12.62 4.15 23.34
N LYS A 26 12.11 3.24 22.51
CA LYS A 26 11.69 1.89 22.96
C LYS A 26 12.79 0.84 22.92
N LYS A 27 13.82 1.04 22.09
CA LYS A 27 14.89 0.04 21.87
C LYS A 27 16.28 0.57 22.20
N LYS A 28 16.40 1.83 22.64
CA LYS A 28 17.68 2.52 22.89
C LYS A 28 18.65 2.41 21.70
N ALA A 29 18.10 2.29 20.49
CA ALA A 29 18.83 2.05 19.26
C ALA A 29 18.80 3.31 18.39
N THR A 30 19.97 3.72 17.89
CA THR A 30 20.08 4.82 16.93
C THR A 30 20.13 4.26 15.52
N ILE A 31 19.06 4.47 14.76
CA ILE A 31 19.01 4.09 13.34
C ILE A 31 19.55 5.24 12.50
N SER A 32 20.67 5.02 11.80
CA SER A 32 21.36 6.05 11.01
C SER A 32 20.70 6.33 9.66
N LYS A 33 19.98 5.35 9.09
CA LYS A 33 19.36 5.46 7.76
C LYS A 33 17.84 5.36 7.84
N LEU A 34 17.15 6.23 7.12
CA LEU A 34 15.69 6.15 6.98
C LEU A 34 15.29 4.86 6.24
N PRO A 35 14.22 4.17 6.69
CA PRO A 35 13.64 3.08 5.93
C PRO A 35 13.25 3.53 4.52
N ALA A 36 13.50 2.69 3.53
CA ALA A 36 13.08 2.95 2.16
C ALA A 36 11.59 2.62 2.00
N GLY A 37 10.82 3.55 1.42
CA GLY A 37 9.47 3.27 0.95
C GLY A 37 9.48 2.63 -0.43
N ARG A 38 8.45 1.84 -0.74
CA ARG A 38 8.23 1.30 -2.07
C ARG A 38 6.76 1.43 -2.47
N ALA A 39 6.51 2.07 -3.60
CA ALA A 39 5.20 2.10 -4.22
C ALA A 39 4.94 0.76 -4.93
N LEU A 40 4.00 -0.01 -4.40
CA LEU A 40 3.52 -1.22 -5.07
C LEU A 40 2.53 -0.83 -6.16
N LYS A 41 2.59 -1.52 -7.31
CA LYS A 41 1.60 -1.38 -8.38
C LYS A 41 0.28 -2.01 -7.92
N VAL A 42 -0.79 -1.23 -7.94
CA VAL A 42 -2.14 -1.59 -7.50
C VAL A 42 -3.18 -1.19 -8.56
N PRO A 43 -4.39 -1.78 -8.57
CA PRO A 43 -5.52 -1.31 -9.36
C PRO A 43 -5.77 0.19 -9.17
N GLN A 44 -6.03 0.90 -10.25
CA GLN A 44 -6.39 2.31 -10.18
C GLN A 44 -7.91 2.45 -10.11
N GLN A 45 -8.36 3.38 -9.27
CA GLN A 45 -9.78 3.67 -9.18
C GLN A 45 -10.24 4.51 -10.38
N PRO A 46 -11.46 4.30 -10.87
CA PRO A 46 -12.00 5.07 -12.00
C PRO A 46 -12.59 6.43 -11.57
N ASN A 47 -12.65 6.73 -10.27
CA ASN A 47 -13.31 7.91 -9.71
C ASN A 47 -12.53 8.47 -8.51
N ASP A 48 -12.91 9.66 -8.03
CA ASP A 48 -12.20 10.37 -6.96
C ASP A 48 -12.73 10.07 -5.55
N LEU A 49 -13.82 9.30 -5.41
CA LEU A 49 -14.56 9.13 -4.15
C LEU A 49 -14.27 7.80 -3.45
N ASP A 50 -13.83 6.78 -4.19
CA ASP A 50 -13.71 5.42 -3.67
C ASP A 50 -12.33 5.12 -3.05
N CYS A 51 -11.48 6.14 -2.81
CA CYS A 51 -10.10 5.92 -2.36
C CYS A 51 -10.03 5.21 -1.01
N GLY A 52 -11.01 5.44 -0.13
CA GLY A 52 -11.17 4.74 1.14
C GLY A 52 -11.47 3.25 0.96
N VAL A 53 -12.39 2.90 0.06
CA VAL A 53 -12.75 1.49 -0.24
C VAL A 53 -11.55 0.74 -0.79
N TYR A 54 -10.85 1.35 -1.75
CA TYR A 54 -9.62 0.79 -2.30
C TYR A 54 -8.53 0.62 -1.23
N CYS A 55 -8.35 1.62 -0.34
CA CYS A 55 -7.39 1.55 0.76
C CYS A 55 -7.66 0.35 1.68
N SER A 56 -8.91 0.20 2.13
CA SER A 56 -9.33 -0.91 3.00
C SER A 56 -9.16 -2.27 2.31
N HIS A 57 -9.57 -2.39 1.05
CA HIS A 57 -9.40 -3.61 0.27
C HIS A 57 -7.92 -3.98 0.10
N PHE A 58 -7.08 -3.02 -0.26
CA PHE A 58 -5.64 -3.24 -0.39
C PHE A 58 -5.00 -3.64 0.92
N ALA A 59 -5.40 -3.04 2.05
CA ALA A 59 -4.89 -3.43 3.36
C ALA A 59 -5.22 -4.90 3.67
N ARG A 60 -6.48 -5.33 3.43
CA ARG A 60 -6.90 -6.72 3.60
C ARG A 60 -6.06 -7.67 2.76
N ILE A 61 -6.00 -7.44 1.45
CA ILE A 61 -5.28 -8.31 0.52
C ILE A 61 -3.78 -8.31 0.82
N PHE A 62 -3.21 -7.17 1.23
CA PHE A 62 -1.80 -7.10 1.60
C PHE A 62 -1.50 -7.96 2.81
N VAL A 63 -2.33 -7.95 3.86
CA VAL A 63 -2.13 -8.80 5.03
C VAL A 63 -2.23 -10.29 4.68
N GLU A 64 -3.14 -10.67 3.77
CA GLU A 64 -3.33 -12.08 3.35
C GLU A 64 -2.13 -12.66 2.56
N LYS A 65 -1.38 -11.84 1.82
CA LYS A 65 -0.28 -12.32 0.96
C LYS A 65 0.89 -11.35 0.83
N ALA A 66 1.29 -10.76 1.96
CA ALA A 66 2.32 -9.72 2.03
C ALA A 66 3.63 -10.13 1.34
N GLU A 67 4.15 -11.32 1.64
CA GLU A 67 5.43 -11.80 1.10
C GLU A 67 5.41 -11.89 -0.42
N TYR A 68 4.34 -12.45 -0.98
CA TYR A 68 4.15 -12.53 -2.43
C TYR A 68 4.13 -11.14 -3.06
N LEU A 69 3.31 -10.22 -2.53
CA LEU A 69 3.17 -8.87 -3.08
C LEU A 69 4.44 -8.02 -2.93
N ILE A 70 5.21 -8.27 -1.86
CA ILE A 70 6.51 -7.62 -1.64
C ILE A 70 7.54 -8.13 -2.65
N ASN A 71 7.52 -9.40 -3.02
CA ASN A 71 8.51 -9.96 -3.95
C ASN A 71 8.08 -9.85 -5.43
N ALA A 72 6.81 -9.54 -5.68
CA ALA A 72 6.28 -9.39 -7.02
C ALA A 72 6.97 -8.24 -7.80
N SER A 73 7.29 -8.51 -9.06
CA SER A 73 7.93 -7.53 -9.95
C SER A 73 7.04 -6.31 -10.21
N ASN A 74 7.66 -5.14 -10.41
CA ASN A 74 6.95 -3.95 -10.87
C ASN A 74 6.59 -3.99 -12.37
N ALA A 75 7.17 -4.92 -13.13
CA ALA A 75 6.93 -5.08 -14.58
C ALA A 75 5.63 -5.84 -14.93
N ARG A 76 4.73 -6.04 -13.96
CA ARG A 76 3.44 -6.73 -14.17
C ARG A 76 2.50 -5.95 -15.08
N SER A 77 1.78 -6.67 -15.92
CA SER A 77 0.66 -6.14 -16.72
C SER A 77 -0.51 -5.70 -15.82
N THR A 78 -1.42 -4.89 -16.36
CA THR A 78 -2.64 -4.47 -15.64
C THR A 78 -3.47 -5.67 -15.21
N ASN A 79 -3.64 -6.68 -16.08
CA ASN A 79 -4.43 -7.87 -15.76
C ASN A 79 -3.83 -8.69 -14.60
N GLU A 80 -2.50 -8.80 -14.55
CA GLU A 80 -1.83 -9.45 -13.42
C GLU A 80 -2.04 -8.67 -12.13
N VAL A 81 -1.91 -7.33 -12.17
CA VAL A 81 -2.15 -6.48 -11.01
C VAL A 81 -3.60 -6.61 -10.53
N GLU A 82 -4.59 -6.54 -11.42
CA GLU A 82 -6.01 -6.74 -11.07
C GLU A 82 -6.24 -8.09 -10.38
N ARG A 83 -5.70 -9.18 -10.95
CA ARG A 83 -5.82 -10.51 -10.35
C ARG A 83 -5.12 -10.58 -8.98
N ASP A 84 -3.89 -10.09 -8.91
CA ASP A 84 -3.08 -10.10 -7.69
C ASP A 84 -3.70 -9.24 -6.59
N TRP A 85 -4.52 -8.25 -6.91
CA TRP A 85 -5.20 -7.41 -5.92
C TRP A 85 -6.69 -7.71 -5.79
N GLY A 86 -7.19 -8.80 -6.38
CA GLY A 86 -8.61 -9.18 -6.25
C GLY A 86 -9.57 -8.15 -6.87
N GLY A 87 -9.19 -7.53 -7.98
CA GLY A 87 -9.95 -6.47 -8.67
C GLY A 87 -11.41 -6.80 -8.98
N ALA A 88 -11.74 -8.08 -9.19
CA ALA A 88 -13.13 -8.52 -9.36
C ALA A 88 -13.98 -8.29 -8.10
N GLN A 89 -13.40 -8.42 -6.91
CA GLN A 89 -14.08 -8.24 -5.62
C GLN A 89 -14.28 -6.75 -5.29
N LEU A 90 -13.39 -5.88 -5.78
CA LEU A 90 -13.48 -4.42 -5.60
C LEU A 90 -14.75 -3.82 -6.19
N LYS A 91 -15.25 -4.37 -7.31
CA LYS A 91 -16.50 -3.90 -7.93
C LYS A 91 -17.74 -4.19 -7.08
N GLY A 92 -17.74 -5.29 -6.31
CA GLY A 92 -18.84 -5.65 -5.41
C GLY A 92 -18.77 -4.98 -4.03
N PHE A 93 -17.59 -4.49 -3.62
CA PHE A 93 -17.36 -3.95 -2.28
C PHE A 93 -18.21 -2.71 -1.95
N ARG A 94 -18.59 -1.92 -2.95
CA ARG A 94 -19.46 -0.74 -2.76
C ARG A 94 -20.90 -1.13 -2.48
N GLU A 95 -21.37 -2.26 -3.01
CA GLU A 95 -22.72 -2.77 -2.79
C GLU A 95 -22.87 -3.48 -1.44
N GLU A 96 -21.77 -3.98 -0.86
CA GLU A 96 -21.77 -4.66 0.44
C GLU A 96 -21.79 -3.68 1.63
N PHE A 97 -21.40 -2.41 1.43
CA PHE A 97 -21.28 -1.40 2.48
C PHE A 97 -22.02 -0.07 2.20
N GLY A 98 -22.81 0.01 1.12
CA GLY A 98 -23.65 1.16 0.77
C GLY A 98 -25.13 0.86 0.95
#